data_AF-A0A6J4JHQ5-F1
#
_entry.id   AF-A0A6J4JHQ5-F1
#
_cell.length_a   1.000
_cell.length_b   1.000
_cell.length_c   1.000
_cell.angle_alpha   90.00
_cell.angle_beta   90.00
_cell.angle_gamma   90.00
#
_symmetry.space_group_name_H-M   'P 1'
#
loop_
_entity.id
_entity.type
_entity.pdbx_description
1 polymer ?
#
loop_
_entity_poly.entity_id
_entity_poly.type
_entity_poly.pdbx_seq_one_letter_code
_entity_poly.pdbx_strand_id
1 'polypeptide(L)'
;MTVTPAPTTPRDTSADARSAAAFARAQQVTPGGVNSPVRAFLSVGGTPRFIASAKGAYLYDVDGNEYVDLICSWGPMLMGHAHPDVQAAVVGAVVRGTSYGTPTE
;
A
#
# COMPACT_ATOMS: atom_id res chain seq x y z
N MET A 1 -4.33 32.35 0.38
CA MET A 1 -4.01 31.61 -0.86
C MET A 1 -4.93 30.40 -0.93
N THR A 2 -5.98 30.45 -1.74
CA THR A 2 -6.86 29.31 -2.01
C THR A 2 -6.29 28.55 -3.21
N VAL A 3 -5.81 27.32 -2.99
CA VAL A 3 -5.40 26.43 -4.08
C VAL A 3 -6.67 25.81 -4.64
N THR A 4 -7.05 26.18 -5.86
CA THR A 4 -8.14 25.53 -6.59
C THR A 4 -7.63 24.16 -7.07
N PRO A 5 -8.28 23.04 -6.68
CA PRO A 5 -7.87 21.73 -7.18
C PRO A 5 -8.17 21.60 -8.68
N ALA A 6 -7.28 20.96 -9.42
CA ALA A 6 -7.44 20.70 -10.85
C ALA A 6 -8.65 19.77 -11.11
N PRO A 7 -9.35 19.92 -12.24
CA PRO A 7 -10.46 19.05 -12.60
C PRO A 7 -9.94 17.61 -12.78
N THR A 8 -10.51 16.68 -12.02
CA THR A 8 -10.19 15.26 -12.15
C THR A 8 -11.07 14.66 -13.25
N THR A 9 -10.44 14.05 -14.25
CA THR A 9 -11.15 13.25 -15.26
C THR A 9 -12.01 12.20 -14.56
N PRO A 10 -13.29 12.02 -14.91
CA PRO A 10 -14.13 10.99 -14.31
C PRO A 10 -13.48 9.62 -14.54
N ARG A 11 -13.01 8.99 -13.47
CA ARG A 11 -12.54 7.61 -13.52
C ARG A 11 -13.75 6.68 -13.48
N ASP A 12 -13.67 5.59 -14.24
CA ASP A 12 -14.63 4.49 -14.15
C ASP A 12 -14.71 4.01 -12.69
N THR A 13 -15.88 4.17 -12.08
CA THR A 13 -16.14 3.83 -10.68
C THR A 13 -16.13 2.31 -10.43
N SER A 14 -16.15 1.50 -11.49
CA SER A 14 -15.96 0.05 -11.37
C SER A 14 -14.51 -0.34 -11.08
N ALA A 15 -13.54 0.51 -11.44
CA ALA A 15 -12.12 0.21 -11.31
C ALA A 15 -11.59 0.28 -9.86
N ASP A 16 -12.42 0.69 -8.89
CA ASP A 16 -12.01 0.86 -7.50
C ASP A 16 -13.04 0.46 -6.44
N ALA A 17 -14.05 -0.29 -6.85
CA ALA A 17 -15.19 -0.63 -5.99
C ALA A 17 -14.79 -1.40 -4.72
N ARG A 18 -13.84 -2.35 -4.82
CA ARG A 18 -13.34 -3.12 -3.67
C ARG A 18 -12.45 -2.26 -2.78
N SER A 19 -11.61 -1.42 -3.37
CA SER A 19 -10.84 -0.43 -2.61
C SER A 19 -11.76 0.55 -1.86
N ALA A 20 -12.83 1.03 -2.49
CA ALA A 20 -13.81 1.94 -1.87
C ALA A 20 -14.53 1.28 -0.70
N ALA A 21 -15.00 0.04 -0.87
CA ALA A 21 -15.62 -0.73 0.20
C ALA A 21 -14.65 -0.97 1.38
N ALA A 22 -13.39 -1.30 1.09
CA ALA A 22 -12.36 -1.49 2.11
C ALA A 22 -12.05 -0.19 2.86
N PHE A 23 -11.98 0.94 2.15
CA PHE A 23 -11.74 2.25 2.75
C PHE A 23 -12.91 2.70 3.63
N ALA A 24 -14.16 2.53 3.18
CA ALA A 24 -15.35 2.84 3.97
C ALA A 24 -15.38 2.05 5.30
N ARG A 25 -14.99 0.77 5.26
CA ARG A 25 -14.83 -0.04 6.48
C ARG A 25 -13.70 0.47 7.37
N ALA A 26 -12.55 0.84 6.80
CA ALA A 26 -11.40 1.33 7.56
C ALA A 26 -11.70 2.66 8.29
N GLN A 27 -12.48 3.55 7.67
CA GLN A 27 -12.90 4.82 8.28
C GLN A 27 -13.71 4.64 9.57
N GLN A 28 -14.33 3.48 9.79
CA GLN A 28 -15.07 3.20 11.03
C GLN A 28 -14.16 2.86 12.22
N VAL A 29 -12.90 2.48 11.97
CA VAL A 29 -12.00 1.92 13.01
C VAL A 29 -10.66 2.62 13.11
N THR A 30 -10.30 3.49 12.16
CA THR A 30 -9.03 4.21 12.17
C THR A 30 -9.26 5.66 11.76
N PRO A 31 -8.68 6.66 12.44
CA PRO A 31 -8.82 8.06 12.06
C PRO A 31 -8.43 8.30 10.58
N GLY A 32 -9.37 8.87 9.81
CA GLY A 32 -9.17 9.07 8.36
C GLY A 32 -9.08 7.79 7.53
N GLY A 33 -9.39 6.62 8.11
CA GLY A 33 -9.33 5.32 7.46
C GLY A 33 -7.91 4.79 7.20
N VAL A 34 -6.88 5.39 7.80
CA VAL A 34 -5.46 5.06 7.50
C VAL A 34 -4.54 5.15 8.72
N ASN A 35 -3.46 4.36 8.72
CA ASN A 35 -2.41 4.40 9.76
C ASN A 35 -1.31 5.45 9.49
N SER A 36 -1.38 6.19 8.38
CA SER A 36 -0.47 7.29 8.04
C SER A 36 -1.18 8.26 7.09
N PRO A 37 -1.20 9.59 7.37
CA PRO A 37 -2.09 10.54 6.67
C PRO A 37 -1.96 10.57 5.14
N VAL A 38 -0.74 10.43 4.62
CA VAL A 38 -0.49 10.47 3.16
C VAL A 38 -1.26 9.39 2.40
N ARG A 39 -1.62 8.28 3.08
CA ARG A 39 -2.34 7.16 2.48
C ARG A 39 -3.82 7.46 2.24
N ALA A 40 -4.37 8.53 2.82
CA ALA A 40 -5.79 8.91 2.65
C ALA A 40 -6.06 9.68 1.34
N PHE A 41 -5.03 9.94 0.53
CA PHE A 41 -5.15 10.61 -0.78
C PHE A 41 -5.77 12.01 -0.73
N LEU A 42 -5.82 12.67 0.44
CA LEU A 42 -6.49 13.96 0.61
C LEU A 42 -5.96 15.07 -0.33
N SER A 43 -4.67 15.02 -0.70
CA SER A 43 -4.06 15.99 -1.62
C SER A 43 -4.37 15.77 -3.10
N VAL A 44 -4.81 14.56 -3.49
CA VAL A 44 -5.04 14.17 -4.89
C VAL A 44 -6.49 13.75 -5.16
N GLY A 45 -7.30 13.58 -4.11
CA GLY A 45 -8.67 13.13 -4.17
C GLY A 45 -8.81 11.65 -4.59
N GLY A 46 -10.06 11.23 -4.73
CA GLY A 46 -10.43 9.86 -5.12
C GLY A 46 -10.25 8.83 -4.02
N THR A 47 -10.41 7.55 -4.38
CA THR A 47 -10.32 6.41 -3.46
C THR A 47 -8.88 5.94 -3.29
N PRO A 48 -8.35 5.86 -2.05
CA PRO A 48 -7.10 5.19 -1.76
C PRO A 48 -7.07 3.76 -2.30
N ARG A 49 -5.98 3.37 -2.95
CA ARG A 49 -5.81 2.00 -3.47
C ARG A 49 -5.47 1.05 -2.33
N PHE A 50 -6.27 0.00 -2.16
CA PHE A 50 -5.93 -1.10 -1.25
C PHE A 50 -5.11 -2.13 -2.02
N ILE A 51 -3.85 -2.31 -1.63
CA ILE A 51 -2.92 -3.21 -2.33
C ILE A 51 -3.10 -4.64 -1.84
N ALA A 52 -3.27 -5.58 -2.78
CA ALA A 52 -3.39 -7.02 -2.50
C ALA A 52 -2.02 -7.72 -2.53
N SER A 53 -1.17 -7.38 -3.48
CA SER A 53 0.18 -7.95 -3.60
C SER A 53 1.13 -7.01 -4.35
N ALA A 54 2.42 -7.34 -4.32
CA ALA A 54 3.46 -6.60 -5.02
C ALA A 54 4.61 -7.53 -5.40
N LYS A 55 5.24 -7.30 -6.57
CA LYS A 55 6.40 -8.07 -7.03
C LYS A 55 7.25 -7.24 -7.98
N GLY A 56 8.56 -7.24 -7.79
CA GLY A 56 9.48 -6.44 -8.60
C GLY A 56 9.10 -4.97 -8.54
N ALA A 57 8.89 -4.35 -9.70
CA ALA A 57 8.49 -2.95 -9.82
C ALA A 57 6.96 -2.72 -9.82
N TYR A 58 6.15 -3.72 -9.45
CA TYR A 58 4.69 -3.66 -9.63
C TYR A 58 3.91 -3.80 -8.33
N LEU A 59 2.80 -3.04 -8.23
CA LEU A 59 1.72 -3.23 -7.25
C LEU A 59 0.48 -3.79 -7.95
N TYR A 60 -0.24 -4.65 -7.23
CA TYR A 60 -1.52 -5.20 -7.63
C TYR A 60 -2.56 -4.84 -6.58
N ASP A 61 -3.57 -4.06 -6.93
CA ASP A 61 -4.63 -3.70 -5.99
C ASP A 61 -5.70 -4.78 -5.84
N VAL A 62 -6.59 -4.60 -4.86
CA VAL A 62 -7.70 -5.53 -4.61
C VAL A 62 -8.72 -5.54 -5.74
N ASP A 63 -8.73 -4.55 -6.62
CA ASP A 63 -9.62 -4.48 -7.78
C ASP A 63 -9.03 -5.22 -9.00
N GLY A 64 -7.78 -5.68 -8.91
CA GLY A 64 -7.08 -6.42 -9.97
C GLY A 64 -6.28 -5.51 -10.90
N ASN A 65 -6.13 -4.24 -10.58
CA ASN A 65 -5.32 -3.31 -11.36
C ASN A 65 -3.83 -3.53 -11.08
N GLU A 66 -3.03 -3.45 -12.15
CA GLU A 66 -1.56 -3.45 -12.08
C GLU A 66 -1.02 -2.03 -12.23
N TYR A 67 -0.02 -1.69 -11.41
CA TYR A 67 0.66 -0.39 -11.45
C TYR A 67 2.16 -0.59 -11.47
N VAL A 68 2.87 0.19 -12.30
CA VAL A 68 4.30 0.43 -12.09
C VAL A 68 4.45 1.28 -10.82
N ASP A 69 5.19 0.78 -9.85
CA ASP A 69 5.37 1.41 -8.54
C ASP A 69 6.53 2.41 -8.56
N LEU A 70 6.19 3.69 -8.39
CA LEU A 70 7.15 4.77 -8.20
C LEU A 70 7.18 5.28 -6.76
N ILE A 71 6.33 4.73 -5.88
CA ILE A 71 6.29 5.05 -4.45
C ILE A 71 7.31 4.18 -3.71
N CYS A 72 7.42 2.90 -4.08
CA CYS A 72 8.39 1.95 -3.51
C CYS A 72 8.31 1.87 -1.98
N SER A 73 7.08 1.83 -1.45
CA SER A 73 6.79 1.91 -0.01
C SER A 73 7.38 3.15 0.70
N TRP A 74 7.53 4.25 -0.04
CA TRP A 74 8.20 5.48 0.42
C TRP A 74 9.71 5.32 0.64
N GLY A 75 10.35 4.36 -0.05
CA GLY A 75 11.81 4.15 -0.04
C GLY A 75 12.30 2.71 0.20
N PRO A 76 11.72 1.90 1.12
CA PRO A 76 12.27 0.59 1.50
C PRO A 76 12.42 -0.41 0.36
N MET A 77 11.62 -0.30 -0.70
CA MET A 77 11.57 -1.27 -1.80
C MET A 77 12.56 -0.93 -2.91
N LEU A 78 13.78 -0.52 -2.56
CA LEU A 78 14.83 -0.14 -3.52
C LEU A 78 15.16 -1.26 -4.51
N MET A 79 15.22 -2.50 -4.03
CA MET A 79 15.46 -3.70 -4.84
C MET A 79 14.17 -4.30 -5.43
N GLY A 80 13.06 -3.55 -5.36
CA GLY A 80 11.73 -4.03 -5.73
C GLY A 80 11.06 -4.87 -4.64
N HIS A 81 9.77 -5.11 -4.82
CA HIS A 81 8.93 -5.90 -3.92
C HIS A 81 9.21 -7.40 -4.05
N ALA A 82 9.13 -8.11 -2.92
CA ALA A 82 9.31 -9.56 -2.86
C ALA A 82 10.61 -10.05 -3.54
N HIS A 83 11.71 -9.32 -3.35
CA HIS A 83 13.02 -9.74 -3.84
C HIS A 83 13.38 -11.13 -3.28
N PRO A 84 13.80 -12.10 -4.11
CA PRO A 84 13.93 -13.51 -3.71
C PRO A 84 14.87 -13.71 -2.51
N ASP A 85 16.02 -13.04 -2.50
CA ASP A 85 16.99 -13.19 -1.40
C ASP A 85 16.48 -12.61 -0.08
N VAL A 86 15.77 -11.48 -0.13
CA VAL A 86 15.16 -10.85 1.05
C VAL A 86 14.05 -11.75 1.59
N GLN A 87 13.21 -12.27 0.70
CA GLN A 87 12.14 -13.20 1.08
C GLN A 87 12.71 -14.48 1.72
N ALA A 88 13.73 -15.08 1.12
CA ALA A 88 14.38 -16.27 1.66
C ALA A 88 14.97 -16.02 3.06
N ALA A 89 15.65 -14.89 3.25
CA ALA A 89 16.21 -14.50 4.55
C ALA A 89 15.12 -14.29 5.61
N VAL A 90 14.04 -13.58 5.27
CA VAL A 90 12.90 -13.33 6.17
C VAL A 90 12.21 -14.64 6.54
N VAL A 91 11.91 -15.51 5.57
CA VAL A 91 11.30 -16.82 5.84
C VAL A 91 12.19 -17.66 6.75
N GLY A 92 13.50 -17.70 6.46
CA GLY A 92 14.47 -18.40 7.31
C GLY A 92 14.48 -17.87 8.75
N ALA A 93 14.39 -16.55 8.94
CA ALA A 93 14.31 -15.94 10.26
C ALA A 93 12.98 -16.29 10.98
N VAL A 94 11.85 -16.22 10.27
CA VAL A 94 10.53 -16.54 10.83
C VAL A 94 10.46 -17.99 11.34
N VAL A 95 11.04 -18.94 10.60
CA VAL A 95 11.08 -20.36 11.01
C VAL A 95 11.85 -20.56 12.33
N ARG A 96 12.86 -19.73 12.62
CA ARG A 96 13.60 -19.80 13.89
C ARG A 96 12.88 -19.14 15.06
N GLY A 97 11.91 -18.27 14.77
CA GLY A 97 11.22 -17.43 15.74
C GLY A 97 11.47 -15.95 15.47
N THR A 98 10.42 -15.13 15.59
CA THR A 98 10.49 -13.68 15.28
C THR A 98 10.91 -12.82 16.46
N SER A 99 10.96 -13.37 17.68
CA SER A 99 11.36 -12.66 18.89
C SER A 99 11.88 -13.63 19.94
N TYR A 100 12.97 -13.26 20.62
CA TYR A 100 13.65 -14.13 21.60
C TYR A 100 13.75 -13.51 23.00
N GLY A 101 13.49 -12.21 23.15
CA GLY A 101 13.68 -11.50 24.43
C GLY A 101 15.13 -11.48 24.96
N THR A 102 16.10 -11.90 24.14
CA THR A 102 17.52 -12.07 24.49
C THR A 102 18.40 -11.90 23.21
N PRO A 103 19.71 -11.62 23.30
CA PRO A 103 20.58 -11.44 22.13
C PRO A 103 20.64 -12.65 21.18
N THR A 104 20.96 -12.39 19.91
CA THR A 104 21.21 -13.38 18.84
C THR A 104 22.61 -13.21 18.27
N GLU A 105 23.18 -14.28 17.72
CA GLU A 105 24.42 -14.26 16.92
C GLU A 105 24.19 -13.94 15.44
#